data_AF-A4CF41-F1
#
_entry.id   AF-A4CF41-F1
#
_cell.length_a   1.000
_cell.length_b   1.000
_cell.length_c   1.000
_cell.angle_alpha   90.00
_cell.angle_beta   90.00
_cell.angle_gamma   90.00
#
_symmetry.space_group_name_H-M   'P 1'
#
loop_
_entity.id
_entity.type
_entity.pdbx_description
1 polymer ?
#
loop_
_entity_poly.entity_id
_entity_poly.type
_entity_poly.pdbx_seq_one_letter_code
_entity_poly.pdbx_strand_id
1 'polypeptide(L)' 'MLEVMVLFIYLLIFALFGMTATYFVRFFYSFWWQKKIEPKWLIRATICVVLIALCAVLVEFML' A
#
# COMPACT_ATOMS: atom_id res chain seq x y z
N MET A 1 -5.40 25.37 6.85
CA MET A 1 -4.39 24.54 7.55
C MET A 1 -4.77 23.06 7.51
N LEU A 2 -6.02 22.70 7.84
CA LEU A 2 -6.54 21.33 7.73
C LEU A 2 -6.47 20.74 6.31
N GLU A 3 -6.89 21.50 5.29
CA GLU A 3 -6.90 21.04 3.88
C GLU A 3 -5.52 20.63 3.36
N VAL A 4 -4.47 21.37 3.74
CA VAL A 4 -3.08 21.07 3.37
C VAL A 4 -2.62 19.75 3.99
N MET A 5 -3.08 19.45 5.21
CA MET A 5 -2.75 18.22 5.93
C MET A 5 -3.40 16.99 5.25
N VAL A 6 -4.66 17.12 4.84
CA VAL A 6 -5.41 16.08 4.12
C VAL A 6 -4.76 15.77 2.76
N LEU A 7 -4.37 16.80 2.01
CA LEU A 7 -3.65 16.62 0.74
C LEU A 7 -2.33 15.87 0.92
N PHE A 8 -1.60 16.14 2.01
CA PHE A 8 -0.36 15.44 2.32
C PHE A 8 -0.59 13.95 2.60
N ILE A 9 -1.69 13.59 3.27
CA ILE A 9 -2.05 12.20 3.53
C ILE A 9 -2.44 11.47 2.25
N TYR A 10 -3.19 12.12 1.35
CA TYR A 10 -3.46 11.55 0.03
C TYR A 10 -2.19 11.28 -0.77
N LEU A 11 -1.19 12.16 -0.68
CA LEU A 11 0.12 11.96 -1.30
C LEU A 11 0.85 10.75 -0.72
N LEU A 12 0.73 10.54 0.60
CA LEU A 12 1.28 9.39 1.30
C LEU A 12 0.58 8.08 0.89
N ILE A 13 -0.76 8.10 0.79
CA ILE A 13 -1.57 6.99 0.29
C ILE A 13 -1.14 6.61 -1.14
N PHE A 14 -0.95 7.60 -2.01
CA PHE A 14 -0.48 7.37 -3.38
C PHE A 14 0.91 6.68 -3.42
N ALA A 15 1.85 7.14 -2.59
CA ALA A 15 3.17 6.53 -2.47
C ALA A 15 3.11 5.08 -1.96
N LEU A 16 2.27 4.81 -0.95
CA LEU A 16 2.04 3.46 -0.42
C LEU A 16 1.39 2.54 -1.46
N PHE A 17 0.49 3.08 -2.28
CA PHE A 17 -0.15 2.32 -3.36
C PHE A 17 0.89 1.90 -4.41
N GLY A 18 1.79 2.79 -4.82
CA GLY A 18 2.89 2.48 -5.74
C GLY A 18 3.84 1.41 -5.18
N MET A 19 4.17 1.47 -3.89
CA MET A 19 4.96 0.42 -3.23
C MET A 19 4.23 -0.92 -3.20
N THR A 20 2.93 -0.92 -2.89
CA THR A 20 2.10 -2.13 -2.88
C THR A 20 2.08 -2.78 -4.26
N ALA A 21 1.83 -2.01 -5.32
CA ALA A 21 1.83 -2.50 -6.70
C ALA A 21 3.17 -3.13 -7.08
N THR A 22 4.29 -2.50 -6.69
CA THR A 22 5.63 -3.03 -6.93
C THR A 22 5.86 -4.38 -6.23
N TYR A 23 5.45 -4.53 -4.97
CA TYR A 23 5.54 -5.80 -4.25
C TYR A 23 4.60 -6.86 -4.82
N PHE A 24 3.42 -6.46 -5.30
CA PHE A 24 2.46 -7.36 -5.92
C PHE A 24 2.97 -7.90 -7.26
N VAL A 25 3.55 -7.05 -8.11
CA VAL A 25 4.16 -7.48 -9.38
C VAL A 25 5.33 -8.43 -9.12
N ARG A 26 6.19 -8.16 -8.12
CA ARG A 26 7.27 -9.08 -7.72
C ARG A 26 6.74 -10.42 -7.23
N PHE A 27 5.66 -10.41 -6.44
CA PHE A 27 4.99 -11.64 -6.03
C PHE A 27 4.45 -12.42 -7.22
N PHE A 28 3.73 -11.75 -8.13
CA PHE A 28 3.17 -12.38 -9.32
C PHE A 28 4.26 -12.95 -10.25
N TYR A 29 5.37 -12.24 -10.40
CA TYR A 29 6.51 -12.71 -11.17
C TYR A 29 7.16 -13.95 -10.55
N SER A 30 7.42 -13.97 -9.23
CA SER A 30 7.93 -15.17 -8.55
C SER A 30 6.93 -16.33 -8.61
N PHE A 31 5.64 -16.05 -8.46
CA PHE A 31 4.59 -17.07 -8.50
C PHE A 31 4.46 -17.71 -9.90
N TRP A 32 4.43 -16.89 -10.96
CA TRP A 32 4.27 -17.35 -12.34
C TRP A 32 5.53 -18.01 -12.89
N TRP A 33 6.71 -17.44 -12.62
CA TRP A 33 7.97 -17.90 -13.22
C TRP A 33 8.69 -18.95 -12.38
N GLN A 34 8.76 -18.78 -11.05
CA GLN A 34 9.53 -19.68 -10.18
C GLN A 34 8.70 -20.82 -9.57
N LYS A 35 7.35 -20.80 -9.72
CA LYS A 35 6.39 -21.74 -9.09
C LYS A 35 6.61 -21.92 -7.57
N LYS A 36 7.32 -21.00 -6.93
CA LYS A 36 7.57 -20.98 -5.50
C LYS A 36 6.71 -19.87 -4.91
N ILE A 37 5.85 -20.25 -3.97
CA ILE A 37 5.13 -19.27 -3.18
C ILE A 37 6.13 -18.73 -2.16
N GLU A 38 6.68 -17.55 -2.44
CA GLU A 38 7.40 -16.75 -1.46
C GLU A 38 6.41 -15.76 -0.83
N PRO A 39 5.71 -16.15 0.26
CA PRO A 39 4.67 -15.30 0.86
C PRO A 39 5.24 -14.00 1.46
N LYS A 40 6.57 -13.88 1.60
CA LYS A 40 7.23 -12.68 2.13
C LYS A 40 6.84 -11.40 1.38
N TRP A 41 6.72 -11.45 0.06
CA TRP A 41 6.34 -10.28 -0.75
C TRP A 41 4.85 -9.96 -0.65
N LEU A 42 4.02 -11.00 -0.60
CA LEU A 42 2.57 -10.87 -0.38
C LEU A 42 2.27 -10.23 0.98
N ILE A 43 2.93 -10.71 2.04
CA ILE A 43 2.75 -10.18 3.40
C ILE A 43 3.13 -8.69 3.45
N ARG A 44 4.23 -8.29 2.80
CA ARG A 44 4.63 -6.88 2.71
C ARG A 44 3.62 -6.03 1.95
N ALA A 45 3.09 -6.54 0.83
CA ALA A 45 2.04 -5.84 0.08
C ALA A 45 0.78 -5.66 0.94
N THR A 46 0.35 -6.71 1.63
CA THR A 46 -0.81 -6.66 2.53
C THR A 46 -0.59 -5.66 3.67
N ILE A 47 0.59 -5.61 4.28
CA ILE A 47 0.91 -4.62 5.32
C ILE A 47 0.80 -3.18 4.78
N CYS A 48 1.30 -2.92 3.55
CA CYS A 48 1.14 -1.61 2.93
C CYS A 48 -0.33 -1.26 2.70
N VAL A 49 -1.17 -2.20 2.28
CA VAL A 49 -2.62 -1.99 2.11
C VAL A 49 -3.30 -1.68 3.44
N VAL A 50 -2.95 -2.38 4.52
CA VAL A 50 -3.48 -2.09 5.86
C VAL A 50 -3.09 -0.68 6.31
N LEU A 51 -1.86 -0.25 6.01
CA LEU A 51 -1.40 1.10 6.32
C LEU A 51 -2.17 2.18 5.54
N ILE A 52 -2.49 1.91 4.27
CA ILE A 52 -3.34 2.78 3.44
C ILE A 52 -4.74 2.87 4.04
N ALA A 53 -5.34 1.75 4.44
CA ALA A 53 -6.66 1.73 5.05
C ALA A 53 -6.71 2.54 6.35
N LEU A 54 -5.69 2.44 7.19
CA LEU A 54 -5.55 3.27 8.39
C LEU A 54 -5.44 4.76 8.05
N CYS A 55 -4.65 5.13 7.03
CA CYS A 55 -4.56 6.52 6.58
C CYS A 55 -5.90 7.03 6.05
N ALA A 56 -6.65 6.20 5.32
CA ALA A 56 -7.96 6.58 4.79
C ALA A 56 -8.98 6.83 5.92
N VAL A 57 -9.03 5.96 6.94
CA VAL A 57 -9.88 6.15 8.12
C VAL A 57 -9.49 7.42 8.89
N LEU A 58 -8.19 7.70 9.01
CA LEU A 58 -7.72 8.95 9.62
C LEU A 58 -8.15 10.19 8.84
N VAL A 59 -8.14 10.13 7.51
CA VAL A 59 -8.65 11.24 6.67
C VAL A 59 -10.14 11.42 6.88
N GLU A 60 -10.92 10.34 6.88
CA GLU A 60 -12.37 10.40 7.11
C GLU A 60 -12.73 10.93 8.50
N PHE A 61 -11.92 10.63 9.52
CA PHE A 61 -12.10 11.17 10.87
C PHE A 61 -11.72 12.65 11.01
N MET A 62 -10.82 13.15 10.15
CA MET A 62 -10.39 14.55 10.15
C MET A 62 -11.20 15.45 9.21
N LEU A 63 -12.02 14.88 8.34
CA LEU A 63 -12.93 15.58 7.44
C LEU A 63 -14.22 15.97 8.18
#